data_AF-A0A6G0UBP9-F1
#
_entry.id   AF-A0A6G0UBP9-F1
#
_cell.length_a   1.000
_cell.length_b   1.000
_cell.length_c   1.000
_cell.angle_alpha   90.00
_cell.angle_beta   90.00
_cell.angle_gamma   90.00
#
_symmetry.space_group_name_H-M   'P 1'
#
loop_
_entity.id
_entity.type
_entity.pdbx_description
1 polymer ?
#
loop_
_entity_poly.entity_id
_entity_poly.type
_entity_poly.pdbx_seq_one_letter_code
_entity_poly.pdbx_strand_id
1 'polypeptide(L)'
;DDSQPSSNGRSTAFFIWWFGCFVETILFCFADKRSNKEVPNSELDSSFLNRLTIQWFTRLPLAGARKDLEVEDLFELNEGNTANFLERQWEYYWVPTMKKYNEKRRQLLEEALMTSKLMSNGTSQEKSNIKLEPPSVVYNLFQMFKYEFLVSMGIKLCSDVLQFANPFLLNLLLDYVSDTNAPLWQGVAYAL
;
A
#
# COMPACT_ATOMS: atom_id res chain seq x y z
N ASP A 1 -10.12 10.24 53.58
CA ASP A 1 -10.52 11.05 52.43
C ASP A 1 -9.37 11.14 51.46
N ASP A 2 -9.44 10.22 50.52
CA ASP A 2 -8.38 9.78 49.63
C ASP A 2 -8.15 10.76 48.48
N SER A 3 -6.87 11.13 48.34
CA SER A 3 -6.13 11.31 47.09
C SER A 3 -6.91 11.25 45.75
N GLN A 4 -7.19 12.43 45.18
CA GLN A 4 -7.30 12.62 43.71
C GLN A 4 -6.12 13.43 43.14
N PRO A 5 -4.94 12.84 42.87
CA PRO A 5 -3.92 13.44 42.03
C PRO A 5 -3.92 12.88 40.58
N SER A 6 -4.87 12.01 40.22
CA SER A 6 -4.81 11.22 38.99
C SER A 6 -5.46 11.84 37.73
N SER A 7 -6.24 12.92 37.84
CA SER A 7 -6.86 13.57 36.66
C SER A 7 -5.92 14.54 35.95
N ASN A 8 -5.18 15.36 36.72
CA ASN A 8 -4.28 16.36 36.18
C ASN A 8 -3.12 15.73 35.39
N GLY A 9 -2.55 14.63 35.89
CA GLY A 9 -1.46 13.92 35.21
C GLY A 9 -1.87 13.32 33.86
N ARG A 10 -3.12 12.85 33.74
CA ARG A 10 -3.66 12.31 32.47
C ARG A 10 -3.88 13.40 31.44
N SER A 11 -4.41 14.56 31.86
CA SER A 11 -4.60 15.71 30.98
C SER A 11 -3.25 16.28 30.51
N THR A 12 -2.26 16.41 31.41
CA THR A 12 -0.92 16.86 31.04
C THR A 12 -0.24 15.88 30.08
N ALA A 13 -0.36 14.57 30.30
CA ALA A 13 0.16 13.57 29.37
C ALA A 13 -0.51 13.64 27.99
N PHE A 14 -1.81 13.92 27.92
CA PHE A 14 -2.54 14.12 26.67
C PHE A 14 -2.01 15.32 25.87
N PHE A 15 -1.80 16.47 26.52
CA PHE A 15 -1.23 17.66 25.85
C PHE A 15 0.21 17.45 25.41
N ILE A 16 1.03 16.77 26.22
CA ILE A 16 2.42 16.43 25.85
C ILE A 16 2.44 15.49 24.65
N TRP A 17 1.55 14.49 24.62
CA TRP A 17 1.41 13.57 23.49
C TRP A 17 1.00 14.31 22.22
N TRP A 18 -0.02 15.17 22.27
CA TRP A 18 -0.44 15.99 21.12
C TRP A 18 0.66 16.94 20.64
N PHE A 19 1.39 17.58 21.56
CA PHE A 19 2.52 18.42 21.21
C PHE A 19 3.65 17.60 20.56
N GLY A 20 3.91 16.40 21.08
CA GLY A 20 4.84 15.45 20.48
C GLY A 20 4.44 15.07 19.05
N CYS A 21 3.19 14.69 18.83
CA CYS A 21 2.66 14.39 17.49
C CYS A 21 2.75 15.60 16.55
N PHE A 22 2.50 16.81 17.06
CA PHE A 22 2.63 18.05 16.29
C PHE A 22 4.07 18.31 15.88
N VAL A 23 5.02 18.19 16.80
CA VAL A 23 6.45 18.31 16.52
C VAL A 23 6.91 17.23 15.53
N GLU A 24 6.44 16.00 15.68
CA GLU A 24 6.74 14.89 14.77
C GLU A 24 6.21 15.18 13.36
N THR A 25 4.99 15.68 13.22
CA THR A 25 4.46 16.09 11.91
C THR A 25 5.27 17.21 11.27
N ILE A 26 5.75 18.18 12.06
CA ILE A 26 6.63 19.23 11.57
C ILE A 26 7.98 18.66 11.15
N LEU A 27 8.54 17.72 11.91
CA LEU A 27 9.80 17.07 11.58
C LEU A 27 9.69 16.26 10.29
N PHE A 28 8.56 15.60 10.03
CA PHE A 28 8.30 14.94 8.75
C PHE A 28 8.26 15.92 7.57
N CYS A 29 7.95 17.20 7.78
CA CYS A 29 8.01 18.20 6.72
C CYS A 29 9.45 18.47 6.21
N PHE A 30 10.48 18.10 6.98
CA PHE A 30 11.87 18.29 6.57
C PHE A 30 12.41 17.09 5.79
N ALA A 31 13.38 17.35 4.90
CA ALA A 31 13.98 16.32 4.06
C ALA A 31 14.90 15.42 4.90
N ASP A 32 14.57 14.12 4.95
CA ASP A 32 15.43 13.13 5.55
C ASP A 32 16.58 12.78 4.58
N LYS A 33 17.81 12.74 5.09
CA LYS A 33 19.00 12.58 4.25
C LYS A 33 19.36 11.10 4.17
N ARG A 34 19.23 10.52 2.96
CA ARG A 34 19.61 9.12 2.71
C ARG A 34 21.13 8.91 2.92
N SER A 35 21.49 7.87 3.66
CA SER A 35 22.89 7.59 4.06
C SER A 35 23.77 7.04 2.94
N ASN A 36 23.20 6.30 1.96
CA ASN A 36 23.93 5.73 0.82
C ASN A 36 23.54 6.49 -0.44
N LYS A 37 24.45 7.31 -0.96
CA LYS A 37 24.26 8.10 -2.18
C LYS A 37 25.16 7.56 -3.28
N GLU A 38 24.70 6.54 -4.00
CA GLU A 38 25.34 6.13 -5.26
C GLU A 38 24.72 6.90 -6.44
N VAL A 39 23.44 7.26 -6.35
CA VAL A 39 22.71 8.02 -7.38
C VAL A 39 21.72 9.00 -6.74
N PRO A 40 21.63 10.26 -7.19
CA PRO A 40 20.61 11.21 -6.72
C PRO A 40 19.22 10.79 -7.22
N ASN A 41 18.24 10.74 -6.31
CA ASN A 41 16.86 10.40 -6.68
C ASN A 41 15.90 11.46 -6.14
N SER A 42 15.24 12.17 -7.05
CA SER A 42 14.38 13.32 -6.73
C SER A 42 13.17 12.96 -5.86
N GLU A 43 12.64 11.74 -5.96
CA GLU A 43 11.52 11.29 -5.15
C GLU A 43 12.01 10.90 -3.74
N LEU A 44 13.07 10.09 -3.67
CA LEU A 44 13.56 9.53 -2.41
C LEU A 44 14.28 10.55 -1.53
N ASP A 45 14.96 11.53 -2.13
CA ASP A 45 15.66 12.61 -1.42
C ASP A 45 14.73 13.79 -1.04
N SER A 46 13.46 13.74 -1.46
CA SER A 46 12.47 14.76 -1.11
C SER A 46 11.91 14.57 0.30
N SER A 47 11.56 15.67 0.97
CA SER A 47 10.80 15.67 2.23
C SER A 47 9.47 14.94 2.10
N PHE A 48 8.95 14.39 3.20
CA PHE A 48 7.70 13.62 3.19
C PHE A 48 6.54 14.40 2.54
N LEU A 49 6.34 15.68 2.89
CA LEU A 49 5.28 16.50 2.28
C LEU A 49 5.49 16.72 0.78
N ASN A 50 6.73 16.89 0.34
CA ASN A 50 7.07 17.05 -1.07
C ASN A 50 6.74 15.75 -1.84
N ARG A 51 6.96 14.58 -1.24
CA ARG A 51 6.53 13.29 -1.79
C ARG A 51 5.01 13.14 -1.81
N LEU A 52 4.33 13.49 -0.72
CA LEU A 52 2.87 13.40 -0.59
C LEU A 52 2.14 14.29 -1.59
N THR A 53 2.63 15.51 -1.82
CA THR A 53 2.04 16.50 -2.74
C THR A 53 2.60 16.39 -4.17
N ILE A 54 3.50 15.42 -4.42
CA ILE A 54 4.12 15.14 -5.72
C ILE A 54 4.86 16.38 -6.30
N GLN A 55 5.30 17.31 -5.45
CA GLN A 55 5.93 18.55 -5.89
C GLN A 55 7.33 18.34 -6.50
N TRP A 56 7.99 17.23 -6.17
CA TRP A 56 9.29 16.86 -6.74
C TRP A 56 9.19 16.60 -8.25
N PHE A 57 8.02 16.13 -8.71
CA PHE A 57 7.76 15.82 -10.12
C PHE A 57 7.47 17.07 -10.96
N THR A 58 7.04 18.19 -10.34
CA THR A 58 6.60 19.41 -11.04
C THR A 58 7.63 19.97 -12.02
N ARG A 59 8.93 19.71 -11.79
CA ARG A 59 10.00 20.16 -12.70
C ARG A 59 9.91 19.52 -14.09
N LEU A 60 9.45 18.28 -14.19
CA LEU A 60 9.43 17.54 -15.44
C LEU A 60 8.34 18.06 -16.41
N PRO A 61 7.06 18.25 -16.01
CA PRO A 61 6.07 18.90 -16.86
C PRO A 61 6.45 20.32 -17.28
N LEU A 62 7.10 21.09 -16.39
CA LEU A 62 7.57 22.43 -16.73
C LEU A 62 8.70 22.41 -17.78
N ALA A 63 9.60 21.43 -17.70
CA ALA A 63 10.64 21.23 -18.71
C ALA A 63 10.02 20.83 -20.05
N GLY A 64 9.08 19.87 -20.05
CA GLY A 64 8.35 19.43 -21.25
C GLY A 64 7.51 20.53 -21.91
N ALA A 65 7.08 21.54 -21.15
CA ALA A 65 6.39 22.70 -21.70
C ALA A 65 7.32 23.68 -22.43
N ARG A 66 8.64 23.62 -22.16
CA ARG A 66 9.64 24.55 -22.72
C ARG A 66 10.54 23.92 -23.77
N LYS A 67 10.78 22.61 -23.67
CA LYS A 67 11.73 21.81 -24.46
C LYS A 67 11.14 20.41 -24.69
N ASP A 68 11.45 19.80 -25.83
CA ASP A 68 11.17 18.38 -26.05
C ASP A 68 11.98 17.52 -25.07
N LEU A 69 11.31 16.62 -24.37
CA LEU A 69 11.94 15.80 -23.32
C LEU A 69 12.91 14.79 -23.92
N GLU A 70 14.13 14.77 -23.39
CA GLU A 70 15.14 13.77 -23.71
C GLU A 70 15.28 12.74 -22.58
N VAL A 71 15.92 11.60 -22.86
CA VAL A 71 16.12 10.54 -21.86
C VAL A 71 16.91 11.02 -20.65
N GLU A 72 17.83 11.97 -20.86
CA GLU A 72 18.66 12.57 -19.82
C GLU A 72 17.86 13.46 -18.84
N ASP A 73 16.69 13.99 -19.26
CA ASP A 73 15.83 14.80 -18.39
C ASP A 73 14.92 13.94 -17.50
N LEU A 74 14.86 12.63 -17.73
CA LEU A 74 14.02 11.70 -16.99
C LEU A 74 14.66 11.33 -15.65
N PHE A 75 13.80 11.10 -14.65
CA PHE A 75 14.25 10.63 -13.35
C PHE A 75 14.67 9.17 -13.40
N GLU A 76 15.73 8.84 -12.67
CA GLU A 76 16.12 7.45 -12.47
C GLU A 76 15.09 6.71 -11.62
N LEU A 77 14.89 5.43 -11.96
CA LEU A 77 13.92 4.58 -11.29
C LEU A 77 14.37 4.24 -9.86
N ASN A 78 13.41 4.22 -8.93
CA ASN A 78 13.68 3.80 -7.56
C ASN A 78 14.22 2.36 -7.52
N GLU A 79 15.17 2.11 -6.63
CA GLU A 79 15.76 0.77 -6.42
C GLU A 79 14.66 -0.29 -6.13
N GLY A 80 13.66 0.06 -5.31
CA GLY A 80 12.54 -0.83 -4.99
C GLY A 80 11.59 -1.11 -6.15
N ASN A 81 11.62 -0.29 -7.20
CA ASN A 81 10.79 -0.44 -8.41
C ASN A 81 11.58 -1.04 -9.58
N THR A 82 12.87 -1.33 -9.39
CA THR A 82 13.73 -1.85 -10.45
C THR A 82 13.43 -3.32 -10.72
N ALA A 83 13.46 -3.71 -12.00
CA ALA A 83 13.22 -5.09 -12.43
C ALA A 83 14.07 -6.13 -11.66
N ASN A 84 15.35 -5.84 -11.45
CA ASN A 84 16.26 -6.70 -10.68
C ASN A 84 15.77 -6.94 -9.24
N PHE A 85 15.18 -5.93 -8.59
CA PHE A 85 14.64 -6.09 -7.24
C PHE A 85 13.34 -6.88 -7.26
N LEU A 86 12.43 -6.56 -8.19
CA LEU A 86 11.15 -7.27 -8.35
C LEU A 86 11.36 -8.74 -8.71
N GLU A 87 12.32 -9.05 -9.58
CA GLU A 87 12.67 -10.41 -9.97
C GLU A 87 13.14 -11.24 -8.77
N ARG A 88 14.05 -10.70 -7.94
CA ARG A 88 14.49 -11.36 -6.71
C ARG A 88 13.33 -11.64 -5.75
N GLN A 89 12.43 -10.68 -5.57
CA GLN A 89 11.23 -10.85 -4.76
C GLN A 89 10.31 -11.93 -5.34
N TRP A 90 10.10 -11.91 -6.65
CA TRP A 90 9.30 -12.92 -7.34
C TRP A 90 9.89 -14.32 -7.16
N GLU A 91 11.19 -14.50 -7.40
CA GLU A 91 11.87 -15.79 -7.22
C GLU A 91 11.71 -16.33 -5.80
N TYR A 92 11.83 -15.45 -4.80
CA TYR A 92 11.66 -15.82 -3.38
C TYR A 92 10.29 -16.46 -3.10
N TYR A 93 9.21 -15.93 -3.68
CA TYR A 93 7.85 -16.47 -3.51
C TYR A 93 7.52 -17.61 -4.49
N TRP A 94 8.01 -17.53 -5.72
CA TRP A 94 7.65 -18.43 -6.81
C TRP A 94 8.38 -19.77 -6.77
N VAL A 95 9.69 -19.76 -6.54
CA VAL A 95 10.52 -20.98 -6.50
C VAL A 95 10.00 -22.02 -5.49
N PRO A 96 9.71 -21.69 -4.22
CA PRO A 96 9.20 -22.66 -3.27
C PRO A 96 7.79 -23.17 -3.65
N THR A 97 6.94 -22.30 -4.19
CA THR A 97 5.59 -22.68 -4.67
C THR A 97 5.69 -23.67 -5.83
N MET A 98 6.59 -23.41 -6.78
CA MET A 98 6.80 -24.28 -7.93
C MET A 98 7.44 -25.62 -7.55
N LYS A 99 8.37 -25.62 -6.58
CA LYS A 99 8.94 -26.86 -6.02
C LYS A 99 7.85 -27.76 -5.42
N LYS A 100 7.00 -27.20 -4.55
CA LYS A 100 5.86 -27.92 -3.95
C LYS A 100 4.89 -28.47 -5.01
N TYR A 101 4.60 -27.69 -6.04
CA TYR A 101 3.76 -28.13 -7.15
C TYR A 101 4.39 -29.30 -7.94
N ASN A 102 5.68 -29.19 -8.28
CA ASN A 102 6.40 -30.23 -9.01
C ASN A 102 6.50 -31.55 -8.20
N GLU A 103 6.73 -31.47 -6.90
CA GLU A 103 6.75 -32.63 -6.00
C GLU A 103 5.38 -33.30 -5.93
N LYS A 104 4.30 -32.53 -5.75
CA LYS A 104 2.92 -33.04 -5.74
C LYS A 104 2.55 -33.68 -7.08
N ARG A 105 2.96 -33.09 -8.21
CA ARG A 105 2.75 -33.66 -9.54
C ARG A 105 3.47 -34.99 -9.71
N ARG A 106 4.70 -35.11 -9.18
CA ARG A 106 5.48 -36.36 -9.24
C ARG A 106 4.82 -37.47 -8.41
N GLN A 107 4.36 -37.16 -7.19
CA GLN A 107 3.65 -38.12 -6.34
C GLN A 107 2.38 -38.66 -7.01
N LEU A 108 1.54 -37.78 -7.56
CA LEU A 108 0.32 -38.21 -8.24
C LEU A 108 0.59 -39.06 -9.48
N LEU A 109 1.66 -38.73 -10.22
CA LEU A 109 2.09 -39.54 -11.38
C LEU A 109 2.55 -40.93 -10.97
N GLU A 110 3.30 -41.04 -9.86
CA GLU A 110 3.75 -42.32 -9.30
C GLU A 110 2.56 -43.16 -8.80
N GLU A 111 1.58 -42.55 -8.11
CA GLU A 111 0.36 -43.21 -7.64
C GLU A 111 -0.50 -43.74 -8.81
N ALA A 112 -0.67 -42.95 -9.87
CA ALA A 112 -1.39 -43.35 -11.07
C ALA A 112 -0.68 -44.49 -11.84
N LEU A 113 0.65 -44.47 -11.86
CA LEU A 113 1.44 -45.55 -12.44
C LEU A 113 1.35 -46.83 -11.60
N MET A 114 1.28 -46.71 -10.27
CA MET A 114 1.11 -47.85 -9.37
C MET A 114 -0.27 -48.49 -9.51
N THR A 115 -1.33 -47.68 -9.50
CA THR A 115 -2.73 -48.14 -9.67
C THR A 115 -2.98 -48.74 -11.05
N SER A 116 -2.42 -48.15 -12.12
CA SER A 116 -2.51 -48.76 -13.46
C SER A 116 -1.78 -50.10 -13.57
N LYS A 117 -0.60 -50.26 -12.93
CA LYS A 117 0.08 -51.56 -12.86
C LYS A 117 -0.73 -52.61 -12.09
N LEU A 118 -1.40 -52.22 -11.00
CA LEU A 118 -2.28 -53.10 -10.23
C LEU A 118 -3.55 -53.50 -11.01
N MET A 119 -4.10 -52.60 -11.85
CA MET A 119 -5.28 -52.86 -12.69
C MET A 119 -4.98 -53.56 -14.03
N SER A 120 -3.71 -53.64 -14.45
CA SER A 120 -3.28 -54.20 -15.75
C SER A 120 -3.29 -55.74 -15.79
N ASN A 121 -4.42 -56.35 -15.43
CA ASN A 121 -4.73 -57.75 -15.77
C ASN A 121 -5.70 -57.88 -16.96
N GLY A 122 -5.82 -56.84 -17.78
CA GLY A 122 -6.44 -56.92 -19.10
C GLY A 122 -7.51 -55.87 -19.32
N THR A 123 -7.12 -54.69 -19.78
CA THR A 123 -7.69 -53.96 -20.93
C THR A 123 -7.05 -52.57 -21.03
N SER A 124 -6.96 -52.12 -22.27
CA SER A 124 -6.26 -50.97 -22.84
C SER A 124 -6.03 -49.72 -21.96
N GLN A 125 -4.81 -49.20 -22.11
CA GLN A 125 -4.29 -47.94 -21.58
C GLN A 125 -5.20 -46.73 -21.86
N GLU A 126 -6.00 -46.31 -20.89
CA GLU A 126 -6.28 -44.89 -20.71
C GLU A 126 -5.09 -44.29 -19.95
N LYS A 127 -4.27 -43.49 -20.63
CA LYS A 127 -3.36 -42.57 -19.95
C LYS A 127 -4.22 -41.64 -19.11
N SER A 128 -4.32 -41.93 -17.81
CA SER A 128 -4.99 -41.04 -16.86
C SER A 128 -4.42 -39.64 -17.05
N ASN A 129 -5.25 -38.75 -17.55
CA ASN A 129 -4.89 -37.36 -17.80
C ASN A 129 -4.88 -36.68 -16.43
N ILE A 130 -3.79 -36.86 -15.66
CA ILE A 130 -3.66 -36.30 -14.32
C ILE A 130 -3.56 -34.78 -14.47
N LYS A 131 -4.70 -34.10 -14.40
CA LYS A 131 -4.78 -32.64 -14.42
C LYS A 131 -4.51 -32.12 -13.01
N LEU A 132 -3.25 -31.77 -12.73
CA LEU A 132 -2.93 -30.96 -11.56
C LEU A 132 -3.00 -29.49 -11.94
N GLU A 133 -3.93 -28.76 -11.33
CA GLU A 133 -4.07 -27.32 -11.56
C GLU A 133 -2.75 -26.61 -11.23
N PRO A 134 -2.21 -25.82 -12.17
CA PRO A 134 -0.96 -25.10 -11.95
C PRO A 134 -1.11 -24.13 -10.78
N PRO A 135 0.00 -23.80 -10.09
CA PRO A 135 -0.04 -22.83 -9.01
C PRO A 135 -0.52 -21.48 -9.57
N SER A 136 -1.44 -20.83 -8.84
CA SER A 136 -1.97 -19.53 -9.26
C SER A 136 -0.87 -18.46 -9.23
N VAL A 137 -0.56 -17.90 -10.39
CA VAL A 137 0.37 -16.77 -10.54
C VAL A 137 -0.19 -15.55 -9.81
N VAL A 138 -1.50 -15.30 -9.95
CA VAL A 138 -2.19 -14.16 -9.34
C VAL A 138 -2.07 -14.18 -7.82
N TYR A 139 -2.15 -15.35 -7.20
CA TYR A 139 -1.98 -15.47 -5.74
C TYR A 139 -0.57 -15.09 -5.29
N ASN A 140 0.46 -15.52 -6.01
CA ASN A 140 1.85 -15.19 -5.68
C ASN A 140 2.16 -13.71 -5.91
N LEU A 141 1.61 -13.13 -6.99
CA LEU A 141 1.68 -11.69 -7.24
C LEU A 141 0.98 -10.91 -6.11
N PHE A 142 -0.20 -11.36 -5.69
CA PHE A 142 -0.89 -10.75 -4.56
C PHE A 142 -0.06 -10.83 -3.28
N GLN A 143 0.60 -11.96 -3.00
CA GLN A 143 1.47 -12.09 -1.83
C GLN A 143 2.68 -11.15 -1.86
N MET A 144 3.26 -10.92 -3.04
CA MET A 144 4.37 -9.98 -3.24
C MET A 144 3.94 -8.52 -2.99
N PHE A 145 2.75 -8.13 -3.48
CA PHE A 145 2.27 -6.74 -3.41
C PHE A 145 1.20 -6.47 -2.33
N LYS A 146 0.96 -7.42 -1.41
CA LYS A 146 -0.17 -7.35 -0.46
C LYS A 146 -0.20 -6.08 0.38
N TYR A 147 0.96 -5.55 0.76
CA TYR A 147 1.05 -4.37 1.61
C TYR A 147 0.69 -3.10 0.81
N GLU A 148 1.17 -2.99 -0.42
CA GLU A 148 0.79 -1.92 -1.35
C GLU A 148 -0.73 -1.92 -1.61
N PHE A 149 -1.30 -3.10 -1.87
CA PHE A 149 -2.75 -3.24 -2.05
C PHE A 149 -3.54 -2.89 -0.79
N LEU A 150 -3.09 -3.33 0.38
CA LEU A 150 -3.78 -3.05 1.65
C LEU A 150 -3.77 -1.56 1.98
N VAL A 151 -2.63 -0.88 1.78
CA VAL A 151 -2.52 0.56 1.99
C VAL A 151 -3.40 1.31 1.00
N SER A 152 -3.36 0.95 -0.29
CA SER A 152 -4.22 1.55 -1.30
C SER A 152 -5.70 1.36 -0.98
N MET A 153 -6.09 0.16 -0.54
CA MET A 153 -7.47 -0.14 -0.16
C MET A 153 -7.90 0.68 1.06
N GLY A 154 -7.02 0.82 2.07
CA GLY A 154 -7.28 1.65 3.24
C GLY A 154 -7.47 3.13 2.90
N ILE A 155 -6.56 3.71 2.11
CA ILE A 155 -6.66 5.11 1.67
C ILE A 155 -7.94 5.31 0.85
N LYS A 156 -8.25 4.37 -0.05
CA LYS A 156 -9.46 4.44 -0.87
C LYS A 156 -10.73 4.39 -0.02
N LEU A 157 -10.78 3.49 0.97
CA LEU A 157 -11.91 3.40 1.90
C LEU A 157 -12.09 4.70 2.68
N CYS A 158 -11.00 5.29 3.21
CA CYS A 158 -11.07 6.60 3.86
C CYS A 158 -11.63 7.67 2.91
N SER A 159 -11.12 7.73 1.67
CA SER A 159 -11.63 8.65 0.64
C SER A 159 -13.13 8.47 0.40
N ASP A 160 -13.61 7.22 0.30
CA ASP A 160 -15.02 6.94 0.04
C ASP A 160 -15.91 7.34 1.24
N VAL A 161 -15.45 7.10 2.47
CA VAL A 161 -16.12 7.57 3.69
C VAL A 161 -16.20 9.11 3.72
N LEU A 162 -15.11 9.80 3.40
CA LEU A 162 -15.09 11.27 3.32
C LEU A 162 -16.06 11.80 2.25
N GLN A 163 -16.15 11.13 1.10
CA GLN A 163 -17.11 11.50 0.06
C GLN A 163 -18.56 11.31 0.53
N PHE A 164 -18.85 10.27 1.30
CA PHE A 164 -20.16 10.10 1.91
C PHE A 164 -20.46 11.09 3.03
N ALA A 165 -19.44 11.65 3.70
CA ALA A 165 -19.64 12.68 4.72
C ALA A 165 -20.13 14.01 4.13
N ASN A 166 -19.86 14.29 2.86
CA ASN A 166 -20.23 15.53 2.19
C ASN A 166 -21.74 15.90 2.29
N PRO A 167 -22.70 15.03 1.93
CA PRO A 167 -24.12 15.34 2.10
C PRO A 167 -24.55 15.52 3.57
N PHE A 168 -23.91 14.84 4.52
CA PHE A 168 -24.20 15.04 5.94
C PHE A 168 -23.74 16.42 6.40
N LEU A 169 -22.52 16.82 6.06
CA LEU A 169 -21.97 18.13 6.39
C LEU A 169 -22.80 19.26 5.78
N LEU A 170 -23.30 19.07 4.55
CA LEU A 170 -24.21 20.02 3.91
C LEU A 170 -25.56 20.14 4.65
N ASN A 171 -26.13 19.02 5.13
CA ASN A 171 -27.36 19.06 5.91
C ASN A 171 -27.15 19.75 7.27
N LEU A 172 -26.04 19.49 7.96
CA LEU A 172 -25.70 20.19 9.21
C LEU A 172 -25.54 21.70 8.99
N LEU A 173 -24.97 22.10 7.85
CA LEU A 173 -24.85 23.50 7.47
C LEU A 173 -26.22 24.13 7.17
N LEU A 174 -27.12 23.42 6.48
CA LEU A 174 -28.49 23.88 6.21
C LEU A 174 -29.30 24.06 7.50
N ASP A 175 -29.19 23.12 8.44
CA ASP A 175 -29.84 23.22 9.75
C ASP A 175 -29.29 24.41 10.54
N TYR A 176 -27.97 24.64 10.53
CA TYR A 176 -27.35 25.81 11.15
C TYR A 176 -27.86 27.13 10.56
N VAL A 177 -27.96 27.24 9.23
CA VAL A 177 -28.47 28.46 8.57
C VAL A 177 -29.95 28.70 8.90
N SER A 178 -30.70 27.65 9.22
CA SER A 178 -32.11 27.74 9.60
C SER A 178 -32.32 28.20 11.05
N ASP A 179 -31.34 28.01 11.94
CA ASP A 179 -31.42 28.43 13.34
C ASP A 179 -30.74 29.78 13.59
N THR A 180 -31.54 30.80 13.91
CA THR A 180 -31.06 32.18 14.08
C THR A 180 -30.26 32.40 15.37
N ASN A 181 -30.31 31.46 16.32
CA ASN A 181 -29.63 31.57 17.61
C ASN A 181 -28.30 30.82 17.69
N ALA A 182 -27.87 30.16 16.60
CA ALA A 182 -26.67 29.35 16.60
C ALA A 182 -25.38 30.21 16.57
N PRO A 183 -24.32 29.82 17.29
CA PRO A 183 -23.08 30.60 17.37
C PRO A 183 -22.20 30.46 16.12
N LEU A 184 -21.59 31.56 15.68
CA LEU A 184 -20.79 31.66 14.45
C LEU A 184 -19.67 30.61 14.30
N TRP A 185 -19.04 30.19 15.40
CA TRP A 185 -17.95 29.22 15.34
C TRP A 185 -18.41 27.84 14.85
N GLN A 186 -19.68 27.46 15.06
CA GLN A 186 -20.22 26.19 14.58
C GLN A 186 -20.40 26.19 13.07
N GLY A 187 -20.93 27.28 12.51
CA GLY A 187 -21.05 27.43 11.05
C GLY A 187 -19.69 27.44 10.35
N VAL A 188 -18.70 28.13 10.94
CA VAL A 188 -17.31 28.13 10.42
C VAL A 188 -16.69 26.73 10.50
N ALA A 189 -16.94 25.98 11.59
CA ALA A 189 -16.43 24.63 11.75
C ALA A 189 -17.06 23.61 10.79
N TYR A 190 -18.32 23.77 10.38
CA TYR A 190 -18.95 22.92 9.37
C TYR A 190 -18.55 23.29 7.94
N ALA A 191 -18.16 24.54 7.68
CA ALA A 191 -17.78 24.99 6.33
C ALA A 191 -16.31 24.76 5.97
N LEU A 192 -15.44 24.57 6.97
CA LEU A 192 -14.02 24.24 6.83
C LEU A 192 -13.79 22.72 6.71
#